data_AF-A0A955Y459-F1
#
_entry.id   AF-A0A955Y459-F1
#
_cell.length_a   1.000
_cell.length_b   1.000
_cell.length_c   1.000
_cell.angle_alpha   90.00
_cell.angle_beta   90.00
_cell.angle_gamma   90.00
#
_symmetry.space_group_name_H-M   'P 1'
#
loop_
_entity.id
_entity.type
_entity.pdbx_description
1 polymer ?
#
loop_
_entity_poly.entity_id
_entity_poly.type
_entity_poly.pdbx_seq_one_letter_code
_entity_poly.pdbx_strand_id
1 'polypeptide(L)'
;EQPMPIFRTAAPNATNGNRDYDRVLLGNSISNALYLKPTVARALVEGLDLKASILLARAAALPERLGDRGSYGTEILGGVHWYGYEHFELDARGGVFLPGTYFRNFSTETIQGYRDTAVGVQVTGRVRF
;
A
#
# COMPACT_ATOMS: atom_id res chain seq x y z
N GLU A 1 -6.17 30.60 -2.44
CA GLU A 1 -6.22 29.53 -3.46
C GLU A 1 -5.84 28.21 -2.82
N GLN A 2 -6.61 27.15 -3.05
CA GLN A 2 -6.17 25.79 -2.73
C GLN A 2 -5.33 25.28 -3.91
N PRO A 3 -4.12 24.77 -3.66
CA PRO A 3 -3.27 24.25 -4.73
C PRO A 3 -3.96 23.07 -5.40
N MET A 4 -4.00 23.10 -6.73
CA MET A 4 -4.50 21.99 -7.53
C MET A 4 -3.68 20.73 -7.23
N PRO A 5 -4.29 19.54 -7.28
CA PRO A 5 -3.55 18.29 -7.09
C PRO A 5 -2.48 18.15 -8.18
N ILE A 6 -1.23 18.02 -7.77
CA ILE A 6 -0.08 17.84 -8.66
C ILE A 6 0.68 16.59 -8.25
N PHE A 7 1.13 15.80 -9.24
CA PHE A 7 1.89 14.57 -9.00
C PHE A 7 3.27 14.82 -8.36
N ARG A 8 3.77 16.06 -8.46
CA ARG A 8 5.09 16.45 -7.98
C ARG A 8 5.03 17.88 -7.45
N THR A 9 5.43 18.08 -6.20
CA THR A 9 5.58 19.43 -5.63
C THR A 9 6.91 20.03 -6.08
N ALA A 10 6.88 21.31 -6.45
CA ALA A 10 8.11 22.07 -6.67
C ALA A 10 8.83 22.27 -5.33
N ALA A 11 10.17 22.18 -5.33
CA ALA A 11 10.95 22.50 -4.13
C ALA A 11 10.72 23.97 -3.73
N PRO A 12 10.70 24.30 -2.42
CA PRO A 12 10.63 25.69 -1.97
C PRO A 12 11.74 26.53 -2.63
N ASN A 13 11.35 27.62 -3.27
CA ASN A 13 12.26 28.53 -3.96
C ASN A 13 11.72 29.97 -3.95
N ALA A 14 12.56 30.92 -4.34
CA ALA A 14 12.19 32.34 -4.35
C ALA A 14 10.97 32.64 -5.24
N THR A 15 10.75 31.82 -6.28
CA THR A 15 9.63 31.96 -7.22
C THR A 15 8.30 31.41 -6.69
N ASN A 16 8.29 30.48 -5.73
CA ASN A 16 7.08 29.98 -5.05
C ASN A 16 6.89 30.55 -3.63
N GLY A 17 7.67 31.56 -3.26
CA GLY A 17 7.60 32.22 -1.96
C GLY A 17 8.06 31.33 -0.80
N ASN A 18 9.01 30.42 -1.04
CA ASN A 18 9.52 29.43 -0.07
C ASN A 18 8.42 28.54 0.55
N ARG A 19 7.32 28.31 -0.18
CA ARG A 19 6.20 27.51 0.32
C ARG A 19 6.47 26.02 0.13
N ASP A 20 6.31 25.25 1.20
CA ASP A 20 6.37 23.79 1.18
C ASP A 20 4.96 23.22 0.93
N TYR A 21 4.80 22.53 -0.20
CA TYR A 21 3.54 21.93 -0.63
C TYR A 21 3.49 20.41 -0.40
N ASP A 22 4.46 19.82 0.30
CA ASP A 22 4.53 18.38 0.53
C ASP A 22 3.30 17.76 1.17
N ARG A 23 2.64 18.51 2.04
CA ARG A 23 1.44 18.05 2.72
C ARG A 23 0.29 17.78 1.73
N VAL A 24 0.35 18.37 0.54
CA VAL A 24 -0.62 18.14 -0.55
C VAL A 24 -0.44 16.74 -1.17
N LEU A 25 0.76 16.14 -1.10
CA LEU A 25 1.03 14.79 -1.63
C LEU A 25 0.41 13.66 -0.80
N LEU A 26 0.07 13.94 0.46
CA LEU A 26 -0.57 12.99 1.37
C LEU A 26 -2.11 13.19 1.44
N GLY A 27 -2.63 14.19 0.72
CA GLY A 27 -4.07 14.43 0.61
C GLY A 27 -4.75 13.42 -0.31
N ASN A 28 -6.04 13.16 -0.08
CA ASN A 28 -6.85 12.15 -0.78
C ASN A 28 -7.07 12.40 -2.29
N SER A 29 -6.43 13.40 -2.93
CA SER A 29 -6.87 13.88 -4.24
C SER A 29 -6.21 13.22 -5.45
N ILE A 30 -4.99 12.66 -5.36
CA ILE A 30 -4.38 11.85 -6.43
C ILE A 30 -3.41 10.84 -5.81
N SER A 31 -3.67 9.54 -6.01
CA SER A 31 -2.73 8.48 -5.61
C SER A 31 -1.47 8.57 -6.47
N ASN A 32 -0.39 9.10 -5.91
CA ASN A 32 0.93 9.16 -6.53
C ASN A 32 1.64 7.78 -6.46
N ALA A 33 0.91 6.71 -6.76
CA ALA A 33 1.41 5.34 -6.65
C ALA A 33 1.17 4.57 -7.94
N LEU A 34 2.24 4.02 -8.49
CA LEU A 34 2.18 2.96 -9.48
C LEU A 34 2.34 1.63 -8.75
N TYR A 35 1.40 0.71 -8.96
CA TYR A 35 1.43 -0.60 -8.34
C TYR A 35 1.14 -1.72 -9.33
N LEU A 36 1.72 -2.89 -9.06
CA LEU A 36 1.52 -4.12 -9.79
C LEU A 36 1.17 -5.23 -8.80
N LYS A 37 0.07 -5.96 -9.05
CA LYS A 37 -0.41 -7.03 -8.16
C LYS A 37 -0.71 -8.34 -8.90
N PRO A 38 0.32 -9.08 -9.38
CA PRO A 38 0.12 -10.44 -9.86
C PRO A 38 -0.59 -11.26 -8.79
N THR A 39 -1.63 -11.96 -9.21
CA THR A 39 -2.49 -12.75 -8.34
C THR A 39 -2.75 -14.09 -8.99
N VAL A 40 -2.53 -15.16 -8.23
CA VAL A 40 -2.86 -16.53 -8.63
C VAL A 40 -3.92 -17.03 -7.65
N ALA A 41 -4.96 -17.67 -8.19
CA ALA A 41 -6.00 -18.31 -7.42
C ALA A 41 -6.26 -19.71 -7.96
N ARG A 42 -6.59 -20.64 -7.07
CA ARG A 42 -6.89 -22.02 -7.42
C ARG A 42 -7.92 -22.60 -6.46
N ALA A 43 -8.98 -23.19 -7.01
CA ALA A 43 -9.85 -24.11 -6.27
C ALA A 43 -9.08 -25.42 -6.04
N LEU A 44 -8.86 -25.79 -4.77
CA LEU A 44 -8.22 -27.05 -4.43
C LEU A 44 -9.19 -28.22 -4.52
N VAL A 45 -10.38 -28.01 -3.96
CA VAL A 45 -11.53 -28.91 -3.95
C VAL A 45 -12.80 -28.06 -3.97
N GLU A 46 -13.95 -28.69 -4.19
CA GLU A 46 -15.23 -28.02 -4.07
C GLU A 46 -15.38 -27.39 -2.67
N GLY A 47 -15.69 -26.09 -2.63
CA GLY A 47 -15.80 -25.36 -1.37
C GLY A 47 -14.48 -24.88 -0.76
N LEU A 48 -13.32 -25.00 -1.43
CA LEU A 48 -12.04 -24.49 -0.91
C LEU A 48 -11.17 -23.85 -1.99
N ASP A 49 -10.99 -22.53 -1.88
CA ASP A 49 -10.13 -21.74 -2.75
C ASP A 49 -8.87 -21.25 -2.02
N LEU A 50 -7.74 -21.30 -2.71
CA LEU A 50 -6.51 -20.64 -2.31
C LEU A 50 -6.20 -19.45 -3.21
N LYS A 51 -5.62 -18.42 -2.62
CA LYS A 51 -5.15 -17.23 -3.31
C LYS A 51 -3.78 -16.80 -2.81
N ALA A 52 -2.90 -16.46 -3.73
CA ALA A 52 -1.62 -15.82 -3.43
C ALA A 52 -1.43 -14.60 -4.33
N SER A 53 -0.87 -13.53 -3.79
CA SER A 53 -0.52 -12.35 -4.59
C SER A 53 0.71 -11.66 -4.05
N ILE A 54 1.43 -10.98 -4.95
CA ILE A 54 2.53 -10.09 -4.60
C ILE A 54 2.14 -8.71 -5.07
N LEU A 55 2.21 -7.71 -4.18
CA LEU A 55 2.02 -6.30 -4.51
C LEU A 55 3.39 -5.63 -4.54
N LEU A 56 3.72 -4.99 -5.65
CA LEU A 56 4.87 -4.10 -5.77
C LEU A 56 4.34 -2.68 -5.91
N ALA A 57 4.80 -1.75 -5.07
CA ALA A 57 4.33 -0.37 -5.09
C ALA A 57 5.50 0.63 -5.12
N ARG A 58 5.39 1.64 -5.99
CA ARG A 58 6.35 2.74 -6.12
C ARG A 58 5.66 4.08 -6.34
N ALA A 59 6.33 5.17 -5.98
CA ALA A 59 5.88 6.51 -6.31
C ALA A 59 5.89 6.72 -7.83
N ALA A 60 4.83 7.31 -8.38
CA ALA A 60 4.71 7.59 -9.82
C ALA A 60 5.56 8.81 -10.23
N ALA A 61 5.60 9.85 -9.39
CA ALA A 61 6.48 10.99 -9.54
C ALA A 61 6.98 11.45 -8.16
N LEU A 62 8.28 11.75 -8.02
CA LEU A 62 8.81 12.31 -6.78
C LEU A 62 9.28 13.75 -6.99
N PRO A 63 9.07 14.65 -6.01
CA PRO A 63 9.84 15.87 -5.88
C PRO A 63 11.34 15.57 -5.90
N GLU A 64 12.12 16.37 -6.64
CA GLU A 64 13.57 16.23 -6.79
C GLU A 64 14.30 16.09 -5.43
N ARG A 65 13.83 16.84 -4.43
CA ARG A 65 14.37 16.82 -3.05
C ARG A 65 14.14 15.51 -2.28
N LEU A 66 13.22 14.65 -2.73
CA LEU A 66 12.99 13.33 -2.15
C LEU A 66 13.89 12.24 -2.78
N GLY A 67 14.72 12.60 -3.77
CA GLY A 67 15.76 11.74 -4.34
C GLY A 67 15.26 10.34 -4.73
N ASP A 68 16.01 9.31 -4.34
CA ASP A 68 15.74 7.90 -4.66
C ASP A 68 14.68 7.23 -3.77
N ARG A 69 13.82 7.98 -3.08
CA ARG A 69 12.75 7.43 -2.20
C ARG A 69 11.56 6.85 -2.98
N GLY A 70 11.82 6.24 -4.14
CA GLY A 70 10.82 5.81 -5.12
C GLY A 70 9.98 4.61 -4.71
N SER A 71 10.46 3.74 -3.82
CA SER A 71 9.77 2.48 -3.50
C SER A 71 8.90 2.60 -2.25
N TYR A 72 7.59 2.32 -2.37
CA TYR A 72 6.71 2.12 -1.21
C TYR A 72 6.94 0.75 -0.58
N GLY A 73 7.32 -0.25 -1.37
CA GLY A 73 7.71 -1.56 -0.88
C GLY A 73 7.00 -2.70 -1.58
N THR A 74 7.05 -3.87 -0.94
CA THR A 74 6.50 -5.11 -1.44
C THR A 74 5.61 -5.74 -0.39
N GLU A 75 4.46 -6.25 -0.79
CA GLU A 75 3.57 -7.03 0.07
C GLU A 75 3.36 -8.43 -0.51
N ILE A 76 3.51 -9.46 0.31
CA ILE A 76 3.19 -10.83 -0.05
C ILE A 76 1.93 -11.20 0.70
N LEU A 77 0.91 -11.65 -0.02
CA LEU A 77 -0.42 -11.93 0.51
C LEU A 77 -0.82 -13.36 0.18
N GLY A 78 -1.35 -14.06 1.18
CA GLY A 78 -1.94 -15.39 1.05
C GLY A 78 -3.35 -15.40 1.60
N GLY A 79 -4.20 -16.26 1.06
CA GLY A 79 -5.56 -16.41 1.54
C GLY A 79 -6.15 -17.77 1.24
N VAL A 80 -7.06 -18.18 2.12
CA VAL A 80 -7.89 -19.37 2.04
C VAL A 80 -9.34 -18.90 2.15
N HIS A 81 -10.18 -19.36 1.24
CA HIS A 81 -11.63 -19.14 1.30
C HIS A 81 -12.32 -20.50 1.28
N TRP A 82 -13.09 -20.77 2.32
CA TRP A 82 -13.84 -22.01 2.49
C TRP A 82 -15.34 -21.73 2.51
N TYR A 83 -16.10 -22.43 1.68
CA TYR A 83 -17.54 -22.27 1.47
C TYR A 83 -18.23 -23.63 1.26
N GLY A 84 -17.72 -24.68 1.91
CA GLY A 84 -18.21 -26.05 1.75
C GLY A 84 -19.60 -26.32 2.34
N TYR A 85 -20.20 -25.36 3.05
CA TYR A 85 -21.57 -25.45 3.58
C TYR A 85 -22.41 -24.28 3.06
N GLU A 86 -23.63 -24.55 2.64
CA GLU A 86 -24.54 -23.61 1.96
C GLU A 86 -24.78 -22.29 2.72
N HIS A 87 -24.67 -22.32 4.04
CA HIS A 87 -24.94 -21.18 4.92
C HIS A 87 -23.71 -20.66 5.66
N PHE A 88 -22.51 -21.19 5.40
CA PHE A 88 -21.30 -20.83 6.15
C PHE A 88 -20.09 -20.63 5.24
N GLU A 89 -19.48 -19.45 5.35
CA GLU A 89 -18.25 -19.08 4.65
C GLU A 89 -17.17 -18.69 5.68
N LEU A 90 -15.93 -19.09 5.42
CA LEU A 90 -14.74 -18.70 6.17
C LEU A 90 -13.68 -18.16 5.22
N ASP A 91 -13.31 -16.91 5.41
CA ASP A 91 -12.19 -16.25 4.75
C ASP A 91 -11.04 -16.09 5.75
N ALA A 92 -9.87 -16.64 5.46
CA ALA A 92 -8.63 -16.36 6.16
C ALA A 92 -7.64 -15.72 5.20
N ARG A 93 -7.08 -14.57 5.57
CA ARG A 93 -6.11 -13.83 4.75
C ARG A 93 -4.96 -13.39 5.63
N GLY A 94 -3.75 -13.44 5.09
CA GLY A 94 -2.56 -12.99 5.78
C GLY A 94 -1.60 -12.33 4.81
N GLY A 95 -0.73 -11.49 5.33
CA GLY A 95 0.27 -10.81 4.53
C GLY A 95 1.50 -10.37 5.30
N VAL A 96 2.57 -10.22 4.54
CA VAL A 96 3.85 -9.70 5.01
C VAL A 96 4.19 -8.47 4.16
N PHE A 97 4.37 -7.33 4.80
CA PHE A 97 4.76 -6.08 4.17
C PHE A 97 6.22 -5.78 4.46
N LEU A 98 6.99 -5.59 3.37
CA LEU A 98 8.39 -5.19 3.38
C LEU A 98 8.47 -3.71 2.97
N PRO A 99 8.71 -2.80 3.93
CA PRO A 99 8.73 -1.37 3.64
C PRO A 99 9.81 -1.01 2.63
N GLY A 100 9.48 -0.20 1.63
CA GLY A 100 10.43 0.33 0.66
C GLY A 100 11.17 1.58 1.15
N THR A 101 12.03 2.13 0.30
CA THR A 101 12.84 3.33 0.59
C THR A 101 12.02 4.53 1.05
N TYR A 102 10.76 4.65 0.59
CA TYR A 102 9.87 5.73 0.97
C TYR A 102 9.58 5.73 2.48
N PHE A 103 9.24 4.57 3.04
CA PHE A 103 8.94 4.42 4.47
C PHE A 103 10.19 4.23 5.33
N ARG A 104 11.22 3.54 4.82
CA ARG A 104 12.48 3.32 5.54
C ARG A 104 13.27 4.61 5.79
N ASN A 105 13.19 5.54 4.85
CA ASN A 105 13.88 6.83 4.92
C ASN A 105 12.95 7.96 5.39
N PHE A 106 11.71 7.63 5.74
CA PHE A 106 10.81 8.57 6.39
C PHE A 106 11.38 8.94 7.76
N SER A 107 11.45 10.23 8.08
CA SER A 107 11.89 10.69 9.39
C SER A 107 11.15 11.96 9.73
N THR A 108 10.56 11.99 10.92
CA THR A 108 10.04 13.20 11.57
C THR A 108 10.74 13.38 12.91
N GLU A 109 10.45 14.48 13.62
CA GLU A 109 11.00 14.74 14.96
C GLU A 109 10.65 13.64 15.98
N THR A 110 9.60 12.85 15.71
CA THR A 110 9.06 11.84 16.65
C THR A 110 9.18 10.41 16.14
N ILE A 111 9.30 10.20 14.82
CA ILE A 111 9.29 8.86 14.21
C ILE A 111 10.52 8.74 13.29
N GLN A 112 11.40 7.80 13.61
CA GLN A 112 12.41 7.32 12.68
C GLN A 112 11.85 6.12 11.91
N GLY A 113 11.98 6.17 10.58
CA GLY A 113 11.41 5.28 9.55
C GLY A 113 10.99 3.87 9.93
N TYR A 114 9.95 3.40 9.25
CA TYR A 114 9.47 2.02 9.37
C TYR A 114 10.41 1.08 8.63
N ARG A 115 11.39 0.54 9.36
CA ARG A 115 12.39 -0.40 8.83
C ARG A 115 11.96 -1.85 8.97
N ASP A 116 11.06 -2.11 9.91
CA ASP A 116 10.66 -3.46 10.27
C ASP A 116 9.56 -3.98 9.35
N THR A 117 9.62 -5.28 9.10
CA THR A 117 8.59 -6.02 8.38
C THR A 117 7.31 -6.02 9.20
N ALA A 118 6.18 -5.66 8.57
CA ALA A 118 4.87 -5.78 9.20
C ALA A 118 4.18 -7.07 8.76
N VAL A 119 3.49 -7.73 9.68
CA VAL A 119 2.72 -8.95 9.41
C VAL A 119 1.30 -8.73 9.90
N GLY A 120 0.33 -9.11 9.05
CA GLY A 120 -1.08 -8.99 9.36
C GLY A 120 -1.82 -10.28 9.01
N VAL A 121 -2.80 -10.63 9.83
CA VAL A 121 -3.73 -11.74 9.57
C VAL A 121 -5.14 -11.26 9.87
N GLN A 122 -6.08 -11.65 9.01
CA GLN A 122 -7.50 -11.40 9.15
C GLN A 122 -8.24 -12.70 8.93
N VAL A 123 -9.17 -13.00 9.83
CA VAL A 123 -10.12 -14.11 9.68
C VAL A 123 -11.53 -13.52 9.71
N THR A 124 -12.39 -13.95 8.81
CA THR A 124 -13.77 -13.48 8.69
C THR A 124 -14.68 -14.68 8.45
N GLY A 125 -15.64 -14.87 9.34
CA GLY A 125 -16.72 -15.84 9.16
C GLY A 125 -18.00 -15.14 8.73
N ARG A 126 -18.76 -15.73 7.81
CA ARG A 126 -20.07 -15.25 7.41
C ARG A 126 -21.09 -16.37 7.49
N VAL A 127 -22.22 -16.09 8.13
CA VAL A 127 -23.40 -16.97 8.15
C VAL A 127 -24.49 -16.31 7.31
N ARG A 128 -25.12 -17.07 6.41
CA ARG A 128 -26.24 -16.61 5.57
C ARG A 128 -27.51 -17.35 5.98
N PHE A 129 -28.60 -16.62 6.23
CA PHE A 129 -29.91 -17.16 6.59
C PHE A 129 -30.89 -16.95 5.45
#